data_AF-A0A1Q7Y8W2-F1
#
_entry.id   AF-A0A1Q7Y8W2-F1
#
_cell.length_a   1.000
_cell.length_b   1.000
_cell.length_c   1.000
_cell.angle_alpha   90.00
_cell.angle_beta   90.00
_cell.angle_gamma   90.00
#
_symmetry.space_group_name_H-M   'P 1'
#
loop_
_entity.id
_entity.type
_entity.pdbx_description
1 polymer ?
#
loop_
_entity_poly.entity_id
_entity_poly.type
_entity_poly.pdbx_seq_one_letter_code
_entity_poly.pdbx_strand_id
1 'polypeptide(L)'
;MEDLYKFIGEKIRELRQGYGAEGLSQEELAEYMETTANTISRWETATYKPSADDLHKLSRIFGVNISVFFPGMETPHLNALLSATGDLGEEDIEELTQYAQFRKARRKLQDAKKRKRR
;
A
#
# COMPACT_ATOMS: atom_id res chain seq x y z
N MET A 1 15.19 -10.57 6.68
CA MET A 1 14.02 -10.46 7.58
C MET A 1 14.07 -9.19 8.42
N GLU A 2 15.27 -8.78 8.89
CA GLU A 2 15.54 -7.47 9.52
C GLU A 2 15.12 -6.27 8.63
N ASP A 3 15.27 -6.42 7.32
CA ASP A 3 14.95 -5.41 6.30
C ASP A 3 13.45 -5.06 6.22
N LEU A 4 12.56 -6.04 6.44
CA LEU A 4 11.11 -5.81 6.35
C LEU A 4 10.61 -4.90 7.47
N TYR A 5 11.02 -5.16 8.71
CA TYR A 5 10.55 -4.36 9.86
C TYR A 5 11.18 -2.97 9.88
N LYS A 6 12.40 -2.83 9.34
CA LYS A 6 13.00 -1.53 9.08
C LYS A 6 12.15 -0.71 8.09
N PHE A 7 11.76 -1.31 6.96
CA PHE A 7 10.86 -0.68 6.01
C PHE A 7 9.51 -0.29 6.64
N ILE A 8 8.91 -1.19 7.43
CA ILE A 8 7.65 -0.90 8.15
C ILE A 8 7.83 0.32 9.07
N GLY A 9 8.89 0.35 9.87
CA GLY A 9 9.18 1.47 10.78
C GLY A 9 9.39 2.79 10.05
N GLU A 10 10.15 2.77 8.96
CA GLU A 10 10.35 3.94 8.08
C GLU A 10 9.02 4.43 7.49
N LYS A 11 8.16 3.53 7.02
CA LYS A 11 6.83 3.88 6.48
C LYS A 11 5.89 4.45 7.54
N ILE A 12 5.89 3.92 8.76
CA ILE A 12 5.11 4.50 9.87
C ILE A 12 5.55 5.95 10.11
N ARG A 13 6.87 6.19 10.17
CA ARG A 13 7.42 7.53 10.36
C ARG A 13 7.06 8.47 9.21
N GLU A 14 7.18 8.01 7.96
CA GLU A 14 6.83 8.77 6.77
C GLU A 14 5.36 9.21 6.79
N LEU A 15 4.45 8.27 7.04
CA LEU A 15 3.01 8.55 7.14
C LEU A 15 2.70 9.52 8.28
N ARG A 16 3.34 9.33 9.45
CA ARG A 16 3.17 10.22 10.59
C ARG A 16 3.62 11.64 10.28
N GLN A 17 4.81 11.80 9.71
CA GLN A 17 5.38 13.12 9.39
C GLN A 17 4.64 13.81 8.23
N GLY A 18 4.07 13.05 7.30
CA GLY A 18 3.29 13.56 6.17
C GLY A 18 1.80 13.75 6.45
N TYR A 19 1.32 13.50 7.67
CA TYR A 19 -0.09 13.58 7.99
C TYR A 19 -0.55 15.03 8.19
N GLY A 20 -1.50 15.48 7.36
CA GLY A 20 -1.96 16.88 7.38
C GLY A 20 -0.88 17.87 6.91
N ALA A 21 -0.98 19.12 7.36
CA ALA A 21 -0.03 20.17 6.97
C ALA A 21 1.27 20.18 7.80
N GLU A 22 1.20 19.74 9.06
CA GLU A 22 2.30 19.85 10.02
C GLU A 22 2.91 18.49 10.43
N GLY A 23 2.29 17.37 10.03
CA GLY A 23 2.63 16.05 10.54
C GLY A 23 2.06 15.82 11.94
N LEU A 24 2.21 14.59 12.45
CA LEU A 24 1.91 14.24 13.84
C LEU A 24 3.21 14.03 14.62
N SER A 25 3.24 14.40 15.90
CA SER A 25 4.22 13.95 16.88
C SER A 25 4.04 12.46 17.22
N GLN A 26 5.04 11.86 17.86
CA GLN A 26 4.94 10.46 18.31
C GLN A 26 3.90 10.31 19.42
N GLU A 27 3.73 11.35 20.24
CA GLU A 27 2.72 11.47 21.28
C GLU A 27 1.30 11.49 20.67
N GLU A 28 1.06 12.33 19.67
CA GLU A 28 -0.25 12.40 19.01
C GLU A 28 -0.61 11.08 18.32
N LEU A 29 0.34 10.45 17.61
CA LEU A 29 0.09 9.14 17.01
C LEU A 29 -0.17 8.06 18.08
N ALA A 30 0.51 8.14 19.22
CA ALA A 30 0.29 7.21 20.32
C ALA A 30 -1.11 7.35 20.92
N GLU A 31 -1.66 8.56 21.02
CA GLU A 31 -3.03 8.81 21.44
C GLU A 31 -4.03 8.15 20.48
N TYR A 32 -3.87 8.35 19.16
CA TYR A 32 -4.72 7.68 18.16
C TYR A 32 -4.61 6.15 18.18
N MET A 33 -3.43 5.63 18.50
CA MET A 33 -3.15 4.19 18.55
C MET A 33 -3.45 3.56 19.91
N GLU A 34 -3.94 4.33 20.89
CA GLU A 34 -4.18 3.89 22.27
C GLU A 34 -2.95 3.19 22.88
N THR A 35 -1.76 3.75 22.64
CA THR A 35 -0.48 3.21 23.08
C THR A 35 0.42 4.31 23.67
N THR A 36 1.73 4.10 23.74
CA THR A 36 2.70 5.09 24.25
C THR A 36 3.60 5.63 23.13
N ALA A 37 4.06 6.87 23.27
CA ALA A 37 5.04 7.47 22.35
C ALA A 37 6.32 6.61 22.23
N ASN A 38 6.72 5.95 23.32
CA ASN A 38 7.82 4.98 23.31
C ASN A 38 7.53 3.77 22.42
N THR A 39 6.30 3.24 22.43
CA THR A 39 5.89 2.17 21.51
C THR A 39 6.03 2.61 20.05
N ILE A 40 5.51 3.80 19.72
CA ILE A 40 5.62 4.39 18.38
C ILE A 40 7.09 4.55 17.97
N SER A 41 7.91 5.14 18.84
CA SER A 41 9.35 5.30 18.61
C SER A 41 10.06 3.96 18.35
N ARG A 42 9.70 2.92 19.11
CA ARG A 42 10.27 1.57 18.93
C ARG A 42 9.80 0.89 17.63
N TRP A 43 8.58 1.16 17.17
CA TRP A 43 8.12 0.74 15.85
C TRP A 43 8.91 1.44 14.75
N GLU A 44 9.05 2.77 14.83
CA GLU A 44 9.76 3.57 13.81
C GLU A 44 11.26 3.24 13.71
N THR A 45 11.86 2.78 14.80
CA THR A 45 13.27 2.36 14.87
C THR A 45 13.47 0.85 14.65
N ALA A 46 12.38 0.11 14.36
CA ALA A 46 12.37 -1.34 14.21
C ALA A 46 12.93 -2.15 15.40
N THR A 47 13.04 -1.52 16.58
CA THR A 47 13.46 -2.16 17.84
C THR A 47 12.31 -2.92 18.51
N TYR A 48 11.08 -2.68 18.07
CA TYR A 48 9.89 -3.44 18.41
C TYR A 48 8.99 -3.56 17.20
N LYS A 49 8.27 -4.68 17.10
CA LYS A 49 7.48 -5.01 15.90
C LYS A 49 6.01 -4.68 16.15
N PRO A 50 5.36 -3.91 15.27
CA PRO A 50 3.91 -3.81 15.29
C PRO A 50 3.28 -5.15 14.92
N SER A 51 2.13 -5.45 15.51
CA SER A 51 1.29 -6.58 15.14
C SER A 51 0.51 -6.30 13.84
N ALA A 52 -0.13 -7.32 13.27
CA ALA A 52 -1.01 -7.13 12.13
C ALA A 52 -2.22 -6.22 12.45
N ASP A 53 -2.72 -6.26 13.69
CA ASP A 53 -3.80 -5.38 14.15
C ASP A 53 -3.32 -3.92 14.22
N ASP A 54 -2.10 -3.69 14.71
CA ASP A 54 -1.48 -2.36 14.75
C ASP A 54 -1.35 -1.78 13.34
N LEU A 55 -0.83 -2.56 12.39
CA LEU A 55 -0.73 -2.14 10.98
C LEU A 55 -2.11 -1.87 10.37
N HIS A 56 -3.12 -2.64 10.74
CA HIS A 56 -4.49 -2.38 10.30
C HIS A 56 -5.02 -1.05 10.84
N LYS A 57 -4.87 -0.79 12.14
CA LYS A 57 -5.26 0.49 12.76
C LYS A 57 -4.54 1.69 12.14
N LEU A 58 -3.22 1.59 11.96
CA LEU A 58 -2.42 2.63 11.30
C LEU A 58 -2.95 2.90 9.88
N SER A 59 -3.28 1.85 9.12
CA SER A 59 -3.86 2.02 7.77
C SER A 59 -5.18 2.80 7.78
N ARG A 60 -6.01 2.61 8.83
CA ARG A 60 -7.27 3.35 8.99
C ARG A 60 -7.04 4.80 9.39
N ILE A 61 -6.14 5.05 10.34
CA ILE A 61 -5.80 6.41 10.80
C ILE A 61 -5.25 7.24 9.63
N PHE A 62 -4.35 6.68 8.83
CA PHE A 62 -3.72 7.39 7.72
C PHE A 62 -4.53 7.34 6.42
N GLY A 63 -5.63 6.59 6.36
CA GLY A 63 -6.45 6.47 5.15
C GLY A 63 -5.72 5.80 3.97
N VAL A 64 -4.77 4.89 4.25
CA VAL A 64 -3.95 4.21 3.23
C VAL A 64 -4.26 2.72 3.15
N ASN A 65 -3.89 2.08 2.05
CA ASN A 65 -3.93 0.63 1.97
C ASN A 65 -2.83 0.01 2.86
N ILE A 66 -3.14 -1.06 3.58
CA ILE A 66 -2.19 -1.78 4.43
C ILE A 66 -0.96 -2.31 3.65
N SER A 67 -1.08 -2.49 2.32
CA SER A 67 0.03 -2.89 1.45
C SER A 67 1.20 -1.92 1.46
N VAL A 68 0.99 -0.64 1.83
CA VAL A 68 2.04 0.39 1.88
C VAL A 68 3.15 0.03 2.88
N PHE A 69 2.85 -0.79 3.90
CA PHE A 69 3.83 -1.25 4.89
C PHE A 69 4.70 -2.40 4.39
N PHE A 70 4.45 -2.94 3.19
CA PHE A 70 5.16 -4.11 2.66
C PHE A 70 5.93 -3.75 1.37
N PRO A 71 7.26 -3.94 1.32
CA PRO A 71 8.06 -3.58 0.16
C PRO A 71 7.66 -4.41 -1.06
N GLY A 72 7.61 -3.77 -2.23
CA GLY A 72 7.24 -4.42 -3.50
C GLY A 72 5.75 -4.72 -3.66
N MET A 73 4.92 -4.35 -2.70
CA MET A 73 3.46 -4.38 -2.79
C MET A 73 2.85 -3.02 -3.16
N GLU A 74 3.68 -1.98 -3.29
CA GLU A 74 3.28 -0.73 -3.91
C GLU A 74 2.92 -0.99 -5.37
N THR A 75 1.77 -0.44 -5.78
CA THR A 75 1.29 -0.57 -7.16
C THR A 75 1.16 0.82 -7.80
N PRO A 76 2.27 1.45 -8.23
CA PRO A 76 2.25 2.79 -8.82
C PRO A 76 1.28 2.90 -10.01
N HIS A 77 1.18 1.82 -10.79
CA HIS A 77 0.27 1.75 -11.94
C HIS A 77 -1.21 1.72 -11.53
N LEU A 78 -1.55 1.19 -10.36
CA LEU A 78 -2.92 1.23 -9.83
C LEU A 78 -3.27 2.62 -9.33
N ASN A 79 -2.34 3.37 -8.74
CA ASN A 79 -2.60 4.74 -8.30
C ASN A 79 -2.91 5.68 -9.49
N ALA A 80 -2.14 5.56 -10.58
CA ALA A 80 -2.41 6.31 -11.81
C ALA A 80 -3.75 5.91 -12.43
N LEU A 81 -4.10 4.62 -12.39
CA LEU A 81 -5.40 4.13 -12.85
C LEU A 81 -6.53 4.68 -11.99
N LEU A 82 -6.46 4.53 -10.66
CA LEU A 82 -7.42 5.06 -9.68
C LEU A 82 -7.65 6.57 -9.84
N SER A 83 -6.58 7.34 -10.05
CA SER A 83 -6.68 8.78 -10.31
C SER A 83 -7.37 9.10 -11.64
N ALA A 84 -7.14 8.30 -12.69
CA ALA A 84 -7.74 8.50 -13.99
C ALA A 84 -9.20 8.01 -14.05
N THR A 85 -9.60 7.09 -13.16
CA THR A 85 -10.93 6.49 -13.13
C THR A 85 -11.83 7.06 -12.03
N GLY A 86 -11.42 8.14 -11.34
CA GLY A 86 -12.13 8.67 -10.17
C GLY A 86 -13.57 9.12 -10.45
N ASP A 87 -13.86 9.55 -11.68
CA ASP A 87 -15.18 10.00 -12.13
C ASP A 87 -15.94 8.96 -12.97
N LEU A 88 -15.37 7.75 -13.14
CA LEU A 88 -15.97 6.72 -13.99
C LEU A 88 -17.10 5.99 -13.27
N GLY A 89 -18.15 5.65 -14.03
CA GLY A 89 -19.24 4.81 -13.53
C GLY A 89 -18.81 3.35 -13.37
N GLU A 90 -19.61 2.57 -12.65
CA GLU A 90 -19.36 1.13 -12.48
C GLU A 90 -19.26 0.39 -13.83
N GLU A 91 -20.08 0.77 -14.82
CA GLU A 91 -20.06 0.19 -16.17
C GLU A 91 -18.73 0.41 -16.89
N ASP A 92 -18.15 1.61 -16.78
CA ASP A 92 -16.86 1.94 -17.41
C ASP A 92 -15.71 1.14 -16.76
N ILE A 93 -15.76 0.96 -15.43
CA ILE A 93 -14.80 0.14 -14.68
C ILE A 93 -14.88 -1.32 -15.12
N GLU A 94 -16.09 -1.85 -15.33
CA GLU A 94 -16.31 -3.19 -15.83
C GLU A 94 -15.74 -3.38 -17.24
N GLU A 95 -15.96 -2.41 -18.15
CA GLU A 95 -15.41 -2.47 -19.51
C GLU A 95 -13.88 -2.49 -19.49
N LEU A 96 -13.25 -1.61 -18.69
CA LEU A 96 -11.80 -1.58 -18.53
C LEU A 96 -11.26 -2.92 -18.00
N THR A 97 -11.97 -3.54 -17.06
CA THR A 97 -11.62 -4.86 -16.51
C THR A 97 -11.67 -5.93 -17.60
N GLN A 98 -12.75 -5.97 -18.38
CA GLN A 98 -12.90 -6.91 -19.49
C GLN A 98 -11.81 -6.71 -20.56
N TYR A 99 -11.49 -5.45 -20.88
CA TYR A 99 -10.43 -5.11 -21.83
C TYR A 99 -9.06 -5.63 -21.37
N ALA A 100 -8.71 -5.42 -20.09
CA ALA A 100 -7.47 -5.92 -19.51
C ALA A 100 -7.38 -7.46 -19.58
N GLN A 101 -8.49 -8.16 -19.29
CA GLN A 101 -8.56 -9.62 -19.39
C GLN A 101 -8.38 -10.11 -20.84
N PHE A 102 -9.05 -9.47 -21.80
CA PHE A 102 -8.91 -9.78 -23.22
C PHE A 102 -7.45 -9.63 -23.69
N ARG A 103 -6.78 -8.52 -23.30
CA ARG A 103 -5.36 -8.28 -23.63
C ARG A 103 -4.45 -9.37 -23.07
N LYS A 104 -4.69 -9.81 -21.82
CA LYS A 104 -3.94 -10.90 -21.18
C LYS A 104 -4.13 -12.23 -21.91
N ALA A 105 -5.36 -12.57 -22.30
CA ALA A 105 -5.67 -13.78 -23.07
C ALA A 105 -5.01 -13.76 -24.46
N ARG A 106 -5.07 -12.63 -25.16
CA ARG A 106 -4.47 -12.47 -26.49
C ARG A 106 -2.95 -12.63 -26.48
N ARG A 107 -2.25 -12.09 -25.46
CA ARG A 107 -0.80 -12.31 -25.28
C ARG A 107 -0.47 -13.80 -25.12
N LYS A 108 -1.17 -14.52 -24.24
CA LYS A 108 -0.97 -15.96 -24.03
C LYS A 108 -1.11 -16.76 -25.32
N LEU A 109 -2.13 -16.46 -26.14
CA LEU A 109 -2.33 -17.12 -27.43
C LEU A 109 -1.21 -16.82 -28.44
N GLN A 110 -0.72 -15.58 -28.48
CA GLN A 110 0.40 -15.21 -29.35
C GLN A 110 1.70 -15.90 -28.93
N ASP A 111 1.97 -15.98 -27.63
CA ASP A 111 3.15 -16.65 -27.08
C ASP A 111 3.10 -18.17 -27.33
N ALA A 112 1.92 -18.79 -27.18
CA ALA A 112 1.70 -20.19 -27.53
C ALA A 112 1.94 -20.48 -29.03
N LYS A 113 1.45 -19.60 -29.92
CA LYS A 113 1.70 -19.69 -31.37
C LYS A 113 3.19 -19.54 -31.72
N LYS A 114 3.93 -18.66 -31.04
CA LYS A 114 5.39 -18.52 -31.21
C LYS A 114 6.15 -19.75 -30.73
N ARG A 115 5.76 -20.34 -29.58
CA ARG A 115 6.38 -21.56 -29.05
C ARG A 115 6.18 -22.77 -29.96
N LYS A 116 5.00 -22.92 -30.58
CA LYS A 116 4.71 -24.02 -31.52
C LYS A 116 5.44 -23.90 -32.87
N ARG A 117 6.03 -22.75 -33.17
CA ARG A 117 6.80 -22.47 -34.40
C ARG A 117 8.32 -22.58 -34.22
N ARG A 118 8.79 -22.78 -32.98
CA ARG A 118 10.19 -23.09 -32.64
C ARG A 118 10.32 -24.59 -32.43
#